data_AF-A0A0G0WQY7-F1
#
_entry.id   AF-A0A0G0WQY7-F1
#
_cell.length_a   1.000
_cell.length_b   1.000
_cell.length_c   1.000
_cell.angle_alpha   90.00
_cell.angle_beta   90.00
_cell.angle_gamma   90.00
#
_symmetry.space_group_name_H-M   'P 1'
#
loop_
_entity.id
_entity.type
_entity.pdbx_description
1 polymer ?
#
loop_
_entity_poly.entity_id
_entity_poly.type
_entity_poly.pdbx_seq_one_letter_code
_entity_poly.pdbx_strand_id
1 'polypeptide(L)'
;PWVAREMGEAGYSQEMAAKVDNEIKNLIDDAHAKAKRILMEKREILDRISQRLLEKETIDKDEYDAILSARADSFADTSESVTVE
;
A
#
# COMPACT_ATOMS: atom_id res chain seq x y z
N PRO A 1 35.63 15.54 -3.59
CA PRO A 1 35.66 15.42 -5.06
C PRO A 1 36.50 14.20 -5.49
N TRP A 2 35.84 13.05 -5.47
CA TRP A 2 36.23 11.79 -6.11
C TRP A 2 34.92 11.00 -6.23
N VAL A 3 34.73 10.17 -7.27
CA VAL A 3 33.48 9.46 -7.67
C VAL A 3 32.71 10.11 -8.82
N ALA A 4 32.60 11.44 -8.91
CA ALA A 4 31.82 12.09 -9.98
C ALA A 4 32.46 12.01 -11.40
N ARG A 5 33.70 11.52 -11.54
CA ARG A 5 34.44 11.52 -12.81
C ARG A 5 34.50 10.16 -13.52
N GLU A 6 34.23 9.05 -12.84
CA GLU A 6 34.32 7.70 -13.43
C GLU A 6 32.97 7.14 -13.94
N MET A 7 31.84 7.72 -13.56
CA MET A 7 30.52 7.33 -14.13
C MET A 7 30.27 7.91 -15.53
N GLY A 8 31.24 8.60 -16.13
CA GLY A 8 31.12 9.18 -17.47
C GLY A 8 31.39 8.21 -18.63
N GLU A 9 31.95 7.02 -18.38
CA GLU A 9 32.44 6.10 -19.42
C GLU A 9 31.90 4.66 -19.36
N ALA A 10 30.94 4.37 -18.49
CA ALA A 10 30.15 3.15 -18.63
C ALA A 10 28.94 3.48 -19.50
N GLY A 11 29.01 3.14 -20.79
CA GLY A 11 27.92 3.29 -21.75
C GLY A 11 26.65 2.59 -21.26
N TYR A 12 25.80 3.31 -20.55
CA TYR A 12 24.38 3.02 -20.48
C TYR A 12 23.88 3.12 -21.92
N SER A 13 23.68 1.98 -22.58
CA SER A 13 22.91 1.96 -23.82
C SER A 13 21.58 2.66 -23.53
N GLN A 14 21.18 3.63 -24.35
CA GLN A 14 19.88 4.29 -24.18
C GLN A 14 18.74 3.28 -24.12
N GLU A 15 18.90 2.14 -24.80
CA GLU A 15 17.96 1.02 -24.74
C GLU A 15 17.89 0.38 -23.35
N MET A 16 19.04 0.20 -22.68
CA MET A 16 19.10 -0.37 -21.33
C MET A 16 18.53 0.61 -20.30
N ALA A 17 18.84 1.90 -20.42
CA ALA A 17 18.27 2.95 -19.58
C ALA A 17 16.74 3.03 -19.75
N ALA A 18 16.25 3.00 -20.98
CA ALA A 18 14.81 3.02 -21.27
C ALA A 18 14.07 1.79 -20.71
N LYS A 19 14.69 0.60 -20.75
CA LYS A 19 14.13 -0.61 -20.13
C LYS A 19 13.98 -0.47 -18.61
N VAL A 20 15.01 0.07 -17.95
CA VAL A 20 14.99 0.30 -16.49
C VAL A 20 13.91 1.30 -16.10
N ASP A 21 13.81 2.44 -16.81
CA ASP A 21 12.79 3.45 -16.54
C ASP A 21 11.36 2.91 -16.71
N ASN A 22 11.14 2.05 -17.72
CA ASN A 22 9.84 1.41 -17.92
C ASN A 22 9.50 0.44 -16.80
N GLU A 23 10.47 -0.35 -16.34
CA GLU A 23 10.23 -1.31 -15.24
C GLU A 23 9.94 -0.58 -13.92
N ILE A 24 10.64 0.53 -13.65
CA ILE A 24 10.37 1.37 -12.47
C ILE A 24 8.95 1.96 -12.54
N LYS A 25 8.52 2.44 -13.72
CA LYS A 25 7.14 2.92 -13.90
C LYS A 25 6.12 1.83 -13.62
N ASN A 26 6.30 0.65 -14.22
CA ASN A 26 5.40 -0.48 -14.00
C ASN A 26 5.31 -0.84 -12.50
N LEU A 27 6.44 -0.89 -11.80
CA LEU A 27 6.47 -1.17 -10.36
C LEU A 27 5.70 -0.13 -9.55
N ILE A 28 5.86 1.16 -9.86
CA ILE A 28 5.16 2.25 -9.19
C ILE A 28 3.66 2.17 -9.47
N ASP A 29 3.28 1.94 -10.72
CA ASP A 29 1.88 1.83 -11.15
C ASP A 29 1.19 0.64 -10.46
N ASP A 30 1.86 -0.50 -10.38
CA ASP A 30 1.36 -1.70 -9.68
C ASP A 30 1.21 -1.46 -8.18
N ALA A 31 2.21 -0.84 -7.55
CA ALA A 31 2.16 -0.49 -6.13
C ALA A 31 1.02 0.50 -5.85
N HIS A 32 0.84 1.51 -6.71
CA HIS A 32 -0.22 2.48 -6.61
C HIS A 32 -1.60 1.86 -6.82
N ALA A 33 -1.76 0.99 -7.82
CA ALA A 33 -2.99 0.24 -8.06
C ALA A 33 -3.34 -0.67 -6.87
N LYS A 34 -2.34 -1.36 -6.30
CA LYS A 34 -2.50 -2.17 -5.09
C LYS A 34 -2.93 -1.34 -3.89
N ALA A 35 -2.28 -0.20 -3.65
CA ALA A 35 -2.63 0.71 -2.57
C ALA A 35 -4.07 1.23 -2.76
N LYS A 36 -4.43 1.68 -3.96
CA LYS A 36 -5.78 2.14 -4.29
C LYS A 36 -6.81 1.04 -4.06
N ARG A 37 -6.54 -0.21 -4.47
CA ARG A 37 -7.43 -1.35 -4.24
C ARG A 37 -7.66 -1.58 -2.74
N ILE A 38 -6.60 -1.61 -1.94
CA ILE A 38 -6.70 -1.78 -0.48
C ILE A 38 -7.53 -0.64 0.14
N LEU A 39 -7.30 0.60 -0.30
CA LEU A 39 -8.06 1.76 0.19
C LEU A 39 -9.53 1.71 -0.20
N MET A 40 -9.85 1.22 -1.40
CA MET A 40 -11.25 1.03 -1.85
C MET A 40 -11.93 -0.11 -1.08
N GLU A 41 -11.24 -1.23 -0.88
CA GLU A 41 -11.73 -2.38 -0.10
C GLU A 41 -12.01 -1.99 1.35
N LYS A 42 -11.16 -1.14 1.93
CA LYS A 42 -11.28 -0.63 3.30
C LYS A 42 -12.00 0.72 3.40
N ARG A 43 -12.76 1.12 2.37
CA ARG A 43 -13.37 2.46 2.31
C ARG A 43 -14.31 2.74 3.49
N GLU A 44 -15.12 1.76 3.88
CA GLU A 44 -16.03 1.91 5.03
C GLU A 44 -15.29 2.16 6.35
N ILE A 45 -14.11 1.56 6.54
CA ILE A 45 -13.28 1.80 7.72
C ILE A 45 -12.76 3.24 7.69
N LEU A 46 -12.32 3.70 6.52
CA LEU A 46 -11.87 5.07 6.29
C LEU A 46 -12.99 6.08 6.60
N ASP A 47 -14.21 5.80 6.17
CA ASP A 47 -15.37 6.67 6.41
C ASP A 47 -15.74 6.69 7.91
N ARG A 48 -15.68 5.55 8.61
CA ARG A 48 -15.88 5.48 10.08
C ARG A 48 -14.82 6.26 10.85
N ILE A 49 -13.55 6.13 10.46
CA ILE A 49 -12.45 6.91 11.06
C ILE A 49 -12.67 8.41 10.78
N SER A 50 -13.08 8.76 9.57
CA SER A 50 -13.35 10.16 9.19
C SER A 50 -14.49 10.77 10.00
N GLN A 51 -15.59 10.02 10.20
CA GLN A 51 -16.70 10.47 11.06
C GLN A 51 -16.23 10.71 12.50
N ARG A 52 -15.41 9.82 13.05
CA ARG A 52 -14.86 9.97 14.40
C ARG A 52 -13.88 11.13 14.52
N LEU A 53 -13.08 11.39 13.49
CA LEU A 53 -12.21 12.56 13.43
C LEU A 53 -13.02 13.86 13.36
N LEU A 54 -14.17 13.87 12.69
CA LEU A 54 -15.06 15.04 12.68
C LEU A 54 -15.67 15.32 14.07
N GLU A 55 -15.90 14.30 14.88
CA GLU A 55 -16.48 14.45 16.23
C GLU A 55 -15.44 14.85 17.28
N LYS A 56 -14.25 14.26 17.24
CA LYS A 56 -13.25 14.39 18.31
C LYS A 56 -12.00 15.19 17.93
N GLU A 57 -11.82 15.55 16.66
CA GLU A 57 -10.64 16.18 16.05
C GLU A 57 -9.34 15.38 16.15
N THR A 58 -9.20 14.47 17.11
CA THR A 58 -8.07 13.57 17.32
C THR A 58 -8.59 12.20 17.73
N ILE A 59 -7.95 11.14 17.22
CA ILE A 59 -8.24 9.75 17.57
C ILE A 59 -6.98 9.15 18.16
N ASP A 60 -7.10 8.53 19.35
CA ASP A 60 -6.01 7.80 19.97
C ASP A 60 -5.85 6.39 19.37
N LYS A 61 -4.66 5.81 19.56
CA LYS A 61 -4.31 4.49 18.98
C LYS A 61 -5.32 3.39 19.38
N ASP A 62 -5.78 3.39 20.63
CA ASP A 62 -6.72 2.40 21.13
C ASP A 62 -8.10 2.52 20.45
N GLU A 63 -8.54 3.75 20.14
CA GLU A 63 -9.78 4.00 19.42
C GLU A 63 -9.68 3.63 17.95
N TYR A 64 -8.51 3.86 17.33
CA TYR A 64 -8.23 3.42 15.97
C TYR A 64 -8.28 1.89 15.87
N ASP A 65 -7.60 1.19 16.78
CA ASP A 65 -7.56 -0.27 16.82
C ASP A 65 -8.95 -0.86 17.08
N ALA A 66 -9.79 -0.21 17.92
CA ALA A 66 -11.18 -0.60 18.13
C ALA A 66 -12.07 -0.46 16.87
N ILE A 67 -11.85 0.59 16.05
CA ILE A 67 -12.58 0.77 14.79
C ILE A 67 -12.16 -0.30 13.77
N LEU A 68 -10.87 -0.68 13.78
CA LEU A 68 -10.31 -1.70 12.91
C LEU A 68 -10.78 -3.11 13.29
N SER A 69 -10.76 -3.45 14.59
CA SER A 69 -11.11 -4.78 15.12
C SER A 69 -12.59 -5.09 15.03
N ALA A 70 -13.46 -4.07 15.17
CA ALA A 70 -14.91 -4.22 15.00
C ALA A 70 -15.34 -4.77 13.62
N ARG A 71 -14.43 -4.83 12.64
CA ARG A 71 -14.65 -5.50 11.35
C ARG A 71 -13.80 -6.77 11.18
N ALA A 72 -12.71 -6.95 11.94
CA ALA A 72 -11.93 -8.19 11.91
C ALA A 72 -12.79 -9.41 12.29
N ASP A 73 -13.74 -9.24 13.21
CA ASP A 73 -14.73 -10.27 13.56
C ASP A 73 -15.63 -10.68 12.38
N SER A 74 -15.85 -9.79 11.40
CA SER A 74 -16.62 -10.10 10.17
C SER A 74 -15.78 -10.77 9.05
N PHE A 75 -14.45 -10.82 9.21
CA PHE A 75 -13.53 -11.47 8.26
C PHE A 75 -12.90 -12.76 8.81
N ALA A 76 -13.06 -13.06 10.10
CA ALA A 76 -12.64 -14.33 10.69
C ALA A 76 -13.51 -15.52 10.24
N ASP A 77 -14.62 -15.29 9.55
CA ASP A 77 -15.59 -16.32 9.10
C ASP A 77 -15.32 -16.87 7.69
N THR A 78 -14.10 -16.78 7.14
CA THR A 78 -13.80 -17.38 5.82
C THR A 78 -12.56 -18.28 5.81
N SER A 79 -12.05 -18.71 6.98
CA SER A 79 -10.93 -19.66 7.05
C SER A 79 -11.18 -20.95 7.82
N GLU A 80 -12.39 -21.20 8.33
CA GLU A 80 -12.77 -22.51 8.88
C GLU A 80 -13.85 -23.18 8.01
N SER A 81 -13.42 -23.92 6.99
CA SER A 81 -14.04 -25.20 6.56
C SER A 81 -13.43 -25.70 5.25
N VAL A 82 -12.23 -26.26 5.32
CA VAL A 82 -11.86 -27.35 4.40
C VAL A 82 -11.21 -28.45 5.24
N THR A 83 -12.06 -29.28 5.85
CA THR A 83 -11.70 -30.66 6.15
C THR A 83 -12.08 -31.46 4.91
N VAL A 84 -11.10 -32.09 4.25
CA VAL A 84 -11.36 -33.15 3.28
C VAL A 84 -10.54 -34.36 3.73
N GLU A 85 -11.27 -35.45 3.97
CA GLU A 85 -10.79 -36.81 4.28
C GLU A 85 -9.86 -37.38 3.19
#